data_AF-A0A3D0RHN7-F1
#
_entry.id   AF-A0A3D0RHN7-F1
#
_cell.length_a   1.000
_cell.length_b   1.000
_cell.length_c   1.000
_cell.angle_alpha   90.00
_cell.angle_beta   90.00
_cell.angle_gamma   90.00
#
_symmetry.space_group_name_H-M   'P 1'
#
loop_
_entity.id
_entity.type
_entity.pdbx_description
1 polymer ?
#
loop_
_entity_poly.entity_id
_entity_poly.type
_entity_poly.pdbx_seq_one_letter_code
_entity_poly.pdbx_strand_id
1 'polypeptide(L)'
;VLIRSLIVGVGIGLLIVLLQYPIGKFALSLIKSGSESKAAVETYFRICVWSAPAVLGTYAFKGFFIGMQNAKTPMVIAILNNVLNIVLSMLFVFGFGMKVAGIALGTMLSQVITLVVCVLMWLKFYGRLRKYIVRSSVLETAAIRSYFRVNGDVFVRTFLLTLVTTFFTFVSSGMGDMILAANALLMQFFMLFSYFM
;
A
#
# COMPACT_ATOMS: atom_id res chain seq x y z
N VAL A 1 -4.06 -16.82 12.83
CA VAL A 1 -4.58 -15.67 12.04
C VAL A 1 -3.46 -14.99 11.25
N LEU A 2 -2.42 -14.45 11.89
CA LEU A 2 -1.30 -13.75 11.21
C LEU A 2 -0.73 -14.48 9.99
N ILE A 3 -0.37 -15.77 10.11
CA ILE A 3 0.22 -16.52 8.99
C ILE A 3 -0.76 -16.65 7.82
N ARG A 4 -2.06 -16.82 8.10
CA ARG A 4 -3.09 -16.84 7.06
C ARG A 4 -3.19 -15.50 6.37
N SER A 5 -3.25 -14.40 7.14
CA SER A 5 -3.27 -13.04 6.60
C SER A 5 -2.01 -12.72 5.79
N LEU A 6 -0.85 -13.24 6.18
CA LEU A 6 0.41 -13.09 5.46
C LEU A 6 0.41 -13.88 4.14
N ILE A 7 -0.05 -15.14 4.15
CA ILE A 7 -0.17 -15.96 2.94
C ILE A 7 -1.16 -15.32 1.96
N VAL A 8 -2.33 -14.90 2.44
CA VAL A 8 -3.34 -14.24 1.59
C VAL A 8 -2.83 -12.90 1.08
N GLY A 9 -2.24 -12.07 1.95
CA GLY A 9 -1.73 -10.75 1.57
C GLY A 9 -0.58 -10.82 0.56
N VAL A 10 0.42 -11.67 0.82
CA VAL A 10 1.53 -11.89 -0.12
C VAL A 10 1.05 -12.57 -1.40
N GLY A 11 0.13 -13.53 -1.31
CA GLY A 11 -0.47 -14.19 -2.47
C GLY A 11 -1.23 -13.22 -3.39
N ILE A 12 -2.05 -12.34 -2.82
CA ILE A 12 -2.72 -11.27 -3.58
C ILE A 12 -1.68 -10.30 -4.15
N GLY A 13 -0.65 -9.93 -3.38
CA GLY A 13 0.41 -9.06 -3.87
C GLY A 13 1.16 -9.67 -5.06
N LEU A 14 1.47 -10.96 -5.02
CA LEU A 14 2.09 -11.67 -6.14
C LEU A 14 1.16 -11.76 -7.33
N LEU A 15 -0.14 -11.98 -7.11
CA LEU A 15 -1.14 -11.97 -8.17
C LEU A 15 -1.24 -10.60 -8.85
N ILE A 16 -1.14 -9.50 -8.10
CA ILE A 16 -1.06 -8.13 -8.65
C ILE A 16 0.20 -7.96 -9.50
N VAL A 17 1.35 -8.46 -9.03
CA VAL A 17 2.62 -8.41 -9.79
C VAL A 17 2.54 -9.24 -11.08
N LEU A 18 1.88 -10.41 -11.05
CA LEU A 18 1.65 -11.24 -12.23
C LEU A 18 0.72 -10.55 -13.23
N LEU A 19 -0.32 -9.88 -12.75
CA LEU A 19 -1.28 -9.13 -13.56
C LEU A 19 -0.83 -7.69 -13.86
N GLN A 20 0.42 -7.34 -13.59
CA GLN A 20 0.90 -5.96 -13.76
C GLN A 20 0.73 -5.42 -15.18
N TYR A 21 0.90 -6.28 -16.19
CA TYR A 21 0.80 -5.87 -17.59
C TYR A 21 -0.63 -5.50 -18.01
N PRO A 22 -1.65 -6.35 -17.82
CA PRO A 22 -3.04 -5.97 -18.13
C PRO A 22 -3.53 -4.80 -17.26
N ILE A 23 -3.15 -4.75 -15.98
CA ILE A 23 -3.52 -3.64 -15.08
C ILE A 23 -2.90 -2.33 -15.56
N GLY A 24 -1.60 -2.34 -15.87
CA GLY A 24 -0.89 -1.15 -16.34
C GLY A 24 -1.44 -0.64 -17.66
N LYS A 25 -1.72 -1.53 -18.63
CA LYS A 25 -2.30 -1.15 -19.91
C LYS A 25 -3.69 -0.53 -19.75
N PHE A 26 -4.54 -1.12 -18.91
CA PHE A 26 -5.86 -0.58 -18.61
C PHE A 26 -5.76 0.79 -17.92
N ALA A 27 -4.94 0.91 -16.88
CA ALA A 27 -4.76 2.16 -16.15
C ALA A 27 -4.21 3.28 -17.05
N LEU A 28 -3.19 2.99 -17.87
CA LEU A 28 -2.61 3.96 -18.81
C LEU A 28 -3.59 4.37 -19.92
N SER A 29 -4.53 3.49 -20.31
CA SER A 29 -5.56 3.82 -21.29
C SER A 29 -6.59 4.84 -20.78
N LEU A 30 -6.81 4.87 -19.45
CA LEU A 30 -7.71 5.82 -18.80
C LEU A 30 -7.05 7.20 -18.60
N ILE A 31 -5.72 7.27 -18.59
CA ILE A 31 -4.97 8.51 -18.39
C ILE A 31 -4.89 9.29 -19.71
N LYS A 32 -5.70 10.34 -19.81
CA LYS A 32 -5.62 11.36 -20.87
C LYS A 32 -4.60 12.45 -20.48
N SER A 33 -3.31 12.12 -20.50
CA SER A 33 -2.22 13.10 -20.32
C SER A 33 -1.20 13.03 -21.46
N GLY A 34 -0.39 14.08 -21.64
CA GLY A 34 0.65 14.18 -22.67
C GLY A 34 1.67 13.03 -22.63
N SER A 35 2.34 12.79 -23.77
CA SER A 35 3.27 11.66 -23.98
C SER A 35 4.39 11.57 -22.93
N GLU A 36 4.94 12.70 -22.51
CA GLU A 36 6.02 12.76 -21.51
C GLU A 36 5.55 12.36 -20.10
N SER A 37 4.33 12.75 -19.72
CA SER A 37 3.71 12.35 -18.44
C SER A 37 3.39 10.85 -18.42
N LYS A 38 2.96 10.28 -19.55
CA LYS A 38 2.69 8.84 -19.66
C LYS A 38 3.92 7.98 -19.42
N ALA A 39 5.06 8.35 -20.01
CA ALA A 39 6.32 7.61 -19.83
C ALA A 39 6.80 7.64 -18.36
N ALA A 40 6.66 8.78 -17.68
CA ALA A 40 6.97 8.90 -16.25
C ALA A 40 6.05 8.04 -15.38
N VAL A 41 4.74 8.06 -15.65
CA VAL A 41 3.75 7.24 -14.93
C VAL A 41 3.99 5.75 -15.14
N GLU A 42 4.29 5.32 -16.37
CA GLU A 42 4.58 3.92 -16.66
C GLU A 42 5.83 3.45 -15.92
N THR A 43 6.91 4.25 -15.94
CA THR A 43 8.15 3.93 -15.23
C THR A 43 7.90 3.81 -13.73
N TYR A 44 7.14 4.75 -13.16
CA TYR A 44 6.78 4.73 -11.74
C TYR A 44 5.95 3.50 -11.39
N PHE A 45 4.93 3.19 -12.18
CA PHE A 45 4.03 2.06 -11.95
C PHE A 45 4.78 0.72 -12.00
N ARG A 46 5.62 0.52 -13.04
CA ARG A 46 6.40 -0.70 -13.23
C ARG A 46 7.30 -1.02 -12.05
N ILE A 47 7.88 -0.01 -11.42
CA ILE A 47 8.75 -0.19 -10.24
C ILE A 47 7.89 -0.40 -8.99
N CYS A 48 6.90 0.47 -8.75
CA CYS A 48 6.10 0.45 -7.53
C CYS A 48 5.27 -0.83 -7.36
N VAL A 49 4.80 -1.45 -8.44
CA VAL A 49 4.04 -2.71 -8.41
C VAL A 49 4.78 -3.81 -7.63
N TRP A 50 6.11 -3.89 -7.73
CA TRP A 50 6.90 -4.90 -7.02
C TRP A 50 6.86 -4.74 -5.49
N SER A 51 6.44 -3.58 -5.01
CA SER A 51 6.24 -3.31 -3.59
C SER A 51 4.93 -3.92 -3.06
N ALA A 52 3.98 -4.29 -3.93
CA ALA A 52 2.64 -4.75 -3.52
C ALA A 52 2.66 -5.93 -2.53
N PRO A 53 3.47 -7.00 -2.72
CA PRO A 53 3.59 -8.08 -1.74
C PRO A 53 4.12 -7.58 -0.38
N ALA A 54 5.10 -6.66 -0.40
CA ALA A 54 5.70 -6.11 0.80
C ALA A 54 4.72 -5.23 1.60
N VAL A 55 3.94 -4.40 0.89
CA VAL A 55 2.93 -3.53 1.48
C VAL A 55 1.82 -4.35 2.13
N LEU A 56 1.26 -5.33 1.41
CA LEU A 56 0.19 -6.19 1.92
C LEU A 56 0.66 -7.05 3.09
N GLY A 57 1.89 -7.58 3.03
CA GLY A 57 2.49 -8.28 4.15
C GLY A 57 2.64 -7.39 5.38
N THR A 58 3.06 -6.13 5.20
CA THR A 58 3.18 -5.15 6.28
C THR A 58 1.83 -4.81 6.90
N TYR A 59 0.75 -4.73 6.11
CA TYR A 59 -0.61 -4.57 6.64
C TYR A 59 -1.06 -5.75 7.48
N ALA A 60 -0.73 -6.99 7.08
CA ALA A 60 -1.01 -8.17 7.90
C ALA A 60 -0.30 -8.10 9.26
N PHE A 61 0.96 -7.66 9.28
CA PHE A 61 1.69 -7.45 10.54
C PHE A 61 1.11 -6.32 11.39
N LYS A 62 0.78 -5.17 10.80
CA LYS A 62 0.14 -4.06 11.52
C LYS A 62 -1.18 -4.51 12.17
N GLY A 63 -2.04 -5.19 11.43
CA GLY A 63 -3.29 -5.74 11.95
C GLY A 63 -3.08 -6.75 13.08
N PHE A 64 -2.05 -7.60 13.00
CA PHE A 64 -1.70 -8.51 14.07
C PHE A 64 -1.22 -7.79 15.34
N PHE A 65 -0.29 -6.83 15.21
CA PHE A 65 0.20 -6.10 16.39
C PHE A 65 -0.90 -5.31 17.08
N ILE A 66 -1.78 -4.67 16.30
CA ILE A 66 -2.96 -3.97 16.84
C ILE A 66 -3.90 -4.97 17.53
N GLY A 67 -4.17 -6.12 16.92
CA GLY A 67 -4.99 -7.18 17.52
C GLY A 67 -4.41 -7.76 18.81
N MET A 68 -3.08 -7.74 18.97
CA MET A 68 -2.37 -8.09 20.20
C MET A 68 -2.29 -6.93 21.22
N GLN A 69 -3.08 -5.86 21.03
CA GLN A 69 -3.08 -4.63 21.84
C GLN A 69 -1.72 -3.90 21.90
N ASN A 70 -0.84 -4.16 20.93
CA ASN A 70 0.47 -3.52 20.83
C ASN A 70 0.45 -2.47 19.71
N ALA A 71 -0.02 -1.27 20.02
CA ALA A 71 -0.06 -0.14 19.09
C ALA A 71 1.31 0.55 18.90
N LYS A 72 2.25 0.38 19.84
CA LYS A 72 3.58 1.01 19.77
C LYS A 72 4.42 0.44 18.62
N THR A 73 4.40 -0.88 18.45
CA THR A 73 5.15 -1.57 17.38
C THR A 73 4.78 -1.09 15.96
N PRO A 74 3.50 -1.07 15.54
CA PRO A 74 3.11 -0.58 14.22
C PRO A 74 3.37 0.92 14.04
N MET A 75 3.35 1.72 15.11
CA MET A 75 3.74 3.13 15.06
C MET A 75 5.23 3.29 14.74
N VAL A 76 6.12 2.56 15.42
CA VAL A 76 7.57 2.58 15.13
C VAL A 76 7.85 2.10 13.70
N ILE A 77 7.17 1.04 13.26
CA ILE A 77 7.27 0.53 11.88
C ILE A 77 6.84 1.60 10.87
N ALA A 78 5.77 2.34 11.15
CA ALA A 78 5.29 3.41 10.27
C ALA A 78 6.29 4.57 10.19
N ILE A 79 6.86 5.00 11.31
CA ILE A 79 7.88 6.05 11.34
C ILE A 79 9.11 5.60 10.55
N LEU A 80 9.60 4.38 10.82
CA LEU A 80 10.75 3.81 10.12
C LEU A 80 10.52 3.74 8.62
N ASN A 81 9.34 3.30 8.17
CA ASN A 81 8.99 3.20 6.76
C ASN A 81 9.05 4.57 6.07
N ASN A 82 8.50 5.61 6.70
CA ASN A 82 8.53 6.97 6.16
C ASN A 82 9.95 7.54 6.13
N VAL A 83 10.73 7.36 7.20
CA VAL A 83 12.13 7.82 7.24
C VAL A 83 12.96 7.13 6.16
N LEU A 84 12.84 5.80 6.03
CA LEU A 84 13.52 5.04 4.98
C LEU A 84 13.09 5.52 3.59
N ASN A 85 11.80 5.78 3.39
CA ASN A 85 11.29 6.27 2.11
C ASN A 85 11.91 7.61 1.73
N ILE A 86 11.97 8.55 2.68
CA ILE A 86 12.55 9.89 2.45
C ILE A 86 14.04 9.77 2.15
N VAL A 87 14.79 9.07 3.00
CA VAL A 87 16.25 8.94 2.86
C VAL A 87 16.61 8.24 1.55
N LEU A 88 15.97 7.11 1.23
CA LEU A 88 16.25 6.37 0.00
C LEU A 88 15.83 7.16 -1.23
N SER A 89 14.67 7.83 -1.21
CA SER A 89 14.23 8.64 -2.35
C SER A 89 15.17 9.81 -2.60
N MET A 90 15.61 10.53 -1.55
CA MET A 90 16.62 11.59 -1.70
C MET A 90 17.95 11.05 -2.23
N LEU A 91 18.38 9.88 -1.74
CA LEU A 91 19.63 9.26 -2.17
C LEU A 91 19.59 8.84 -3.64
N PHE A 92 18.47 8.26 -4.12
CA PHE A 92 18.33 7.91 -5.53
C PHE A 92 18.14 9.12 -6.44
N VAL A 93 17.45 10.15 -5.97
CA VAL A 93 17.21 11.36 -6.76
C VAL A 93 18.46 12.23 -6.87
N PHE A 94 19.06 12.59 -5.74
CA PHE A 94 20.19 13.51 -5.72
C PHE A 94 21.54 12.80 -5.85
N GLY A 95 21.68 11.59 -5.29
CA GLY A 95 22.94 10.84 -5.33
C GLY A 95 23.17 10.12 -6.66
N PHE A 96 22.14 9.47 -7.20
CA PHE A 96 22.22 8.72 -8.47
C PHE A 96 21.64 9.47 -9.68
N GLY A 97 21.14 10.69 -9.49
CA GLY A 97 20.56 11.50 -10.58
C GLY A 97 19.29 10.92 -11.20
N MET A 98 18.65 9.94 -10.53
CA MET A 98 17.46 9.28 -11.05
C MET A 98 16.23 10.15 -10.76
N LYS A 99 15.45 10.54 -11.79
CA LYS A 99 14.23 11.35 -11.58
C LYS A 99 13.11 10.54 -10.90
N VAL A 100 11.97 10.37 -11.58
CA VAL A 100 10.79 9.65 -11.05
C VAL A 100 11.12 8.19 -10.69
N ALA A 101 12.04 7.55 -11.43
CA ALA A 101 12.51 6.20 -11.13
C ALA A 101 13.18 6.09 -9.75
N GLY A 102 13.91 7.12 -9.32
CA GLY A 102 14.59 7.13 -8.01
C GLY A 102 13.60 7.15 -6.85
N ILE A 103 12.53 7.94 -6.97
CA ILE A 103 11.44 8.01 -6.00
C ILE A 103 10.70 6.66 -5.92
N ALA A 104 10.42 6.05 -7.08
CA ALA A 104 9.75 4.75 -7.13
C ALA A 104 10.60 3.65 -6.47
N LEU A 105 11.91 3.61 -6.74
CA LEU A 105 12.83 2.67 -6.11
C LEU A 105 12.97 2.91 -4.61
N GLY A 106 13.06 4.16 -4.18
CA GLY A 106 13.08 4.51 -2.76
C GLY A 106 11.83 4.03 -2.01
N THR A 107 10.67 4.11 -2.66
CA THR A 107 9.40 3.59 -2.14
C THR A 107 9.34 2.08 -2.11
N MET A 108 9.78 1.42 -3.17
CA MET A 108 9.83 -0.03 -3.20
C MET A 108 10.75 -0.59 -2.12
N LEU A 109 11.97 -0.07 -2.02
CA LEU A 109 12.97 -0.55 -1.08
C LEU A 109 12.57 -0.25 0.37
N SER A 110 12.00 0.92 0.66
CA SER A 110 11.51 1.22 2.01
C SER A 110 10.45 0.22 2.45
N GLN A 111 9.53 -0.17 1.56
CA GLN A 111 8.49 -1.17 1.86
C GLN A 111 9.08 -2.56 2.10
N VAL A 112 10.04 -2.99 1.28
CA VAL A 112 10.72 -4.29 1.45
C VAL A 112 11.48 -4.33 2.78
N ILE A 113 12.27 -3.30 3.08
CA ILE A 113 13.01 -3.21 4.35
C ILE A 113 12.04 -3.20 5.53
N THR A 114 10.92 -2.47 5.41
CA THR A 114 9.90 -2.40 6.46
C THR A 114 9.26 -3.76 6.71
N LEU A 115 8.96 -4.54 5.66
CA LEU A 115 8.44 -5.90 5.81
C LEU A 115 9.46 -6.79 6.55
N VAL A 116 10.74 -6.71 6.19
CA VAL A 116 11.81 -7.46 6.86
C VAL A 116 11.88 -7.09 8.35
N VAL A 117 11.82 -5.80 8.67
CA VAL A 117 11.80 -5.33 10.06
C VAL A 117 10.56 -5.83 10.81
N CYS A 118 9.38 -5.86 10.19
CA CYS A 118 8.17 -6.45 10.78
C CYS A 118 8.40 -7.92 11.16
N VAL A 119 8.99 -8.70 10.26
CA VAL A 119 9.30 -10.12 10.48
C VAL A 119 10.29 -10.28 11.63
N LEU A 120 11.37 -9.48 11.65
CA LEU A 120 12.38 -9.52 12.71
C LEU A 120 11.80 -9.14 14.08
N MET A 121 10.98 -8.09 14.15
CA MET A 121 10.29 -7.69 15.39
C MET A 121 9.32 -8.77 15.86
N TRP A 122 8.57 -9.39 14.94
CA TRP A 122 7.70 -10.50 15.27
C TRP A 122 8.47 -11.70 15.82
N LEU A 123 9.60 -12.07 15.21
CA LEU A 123 10.47 -13.13 15.71
C LEU A 123 11.05 -12.82 17.09
N LYS A 124 11.46 -11.57 17.33
CA LYS A 124 12.06 -11.15 18.61
C LYS A 124 11.05 -11.14 19.76
N PHE A 125 9.88 -10.53 19.57
CA PHE A 125 8.89 -10.36 20.64
C PHE A 125 7.92 -11.54 20.76
N TYR A 126 7.63 -12.22 19.65
CA TYR A 126 6.60 -13.25 19.58
C TYR A 126 7.11 -14.59 19.02
N GLY A 127 8.43 -14.77 18.90
CA GLY A 127 9.04 -16.01 18.41
C GLY A 127 8.64 -17.26 19.20
N ARG A 128 8.26 -17.12 20.47
CA ARG A 128 7.71 -18.21 21.29
C ARG A 128 6.35 -18.72 20.78
N LEU A 129 5.53 -17.86 20.14
CA LEU A 129 4.26 -18.26 19.54
C LEU A 129 4.43 -19.15 18.30
N ARG A 130 5.65 -19.28 17.76
CA ARG A 130 5.96 -20.19 16.65
C ARG A 130 5.60 -21.65 16.98
N LYS A 131 5.70 -22.05 18.25
CA LYS A 131 5.34 -23.40 18.72
C LYS A 131 3.85 -23.74 18.59
N TYR A 132 2.98 -22.73 18.53
CA TYR A 132 1.53 -22.90 18.38
C TYR A 132 1.07 -22.81 16.92
N ILE A 133 2.00 -22.77 15.96
CA ILE A 133 1.67 -22.81 14.53
C ILE A 133 1.25 -24.24 14.15
N VAL A 134 -0.03 -24.54 14.30
CA VAL A 134 -0.61 -25.79 13.82
C VAL A 134 -0.86 -25.66 12.32
N ARG A 135 0.03 -26.26 11.50
CA ARG A 135 -0.04 -26.24 10.02
C ARG A 135 -1.40 -26.67 9.48
N SER A 136 -2.07 -27.62 10.14
CA SER A 136 -3.37 -28.17 9.72
C SER A 136 -4.52 -27.16 9.72
N SER A 137 -4.47 -26.10 10.53
CA SER A 137 -5.53 -25.09 10.58
C SER A 137 -5.23 -23.89 9.67
N VAL A 138 -4.00 -23.73 9.16
CA VAL A 138 -3.61 -22.53 8.39
C VAL A 138 -4.33 -22.44 7.03
N LEU A 139 -4.66 -23.56 6.40
CA LEU A 139 -5.30 -23.62 5.07
C LEU A 139 -6.79 -23.99 5.13
N GLU A 140 -7.42 -23.90 6.30
CA GLU A 140 -8.81 -24.29 6.46
C GLU A 140 -9.74 -23.31 5.73
N THR A 141 -10.34 -23.78 4.63
CA THR A 141 -11.15 -22.98 3.69
C THR A 141 -12.30 -22.24 4.37
N ALA A 142 -12.92 -22.86 5.39
CA ALA A 142 -13.98 -22.24 6.17
C ALA A 142 -13.50 -20.98 6.92
N ALA A 143 -12.29 -21.01 7.46
CA ALA A 143 -11.72 -19.90 8.19
C ALA A 143 -11.22 -18.77 7.24
N ILE A 144 -10.77 -19.11 6.03
CA ILE A 144 -10.44 -18.14 4.98
C ILE A 144 -11.72 -17.43 4.51
N ARG A 145 -12.82 -18.16 4.30
CA ARG A 145 -14.11 -17.59 3.86
C ARG A 145 -14.69 -16.64 4.90
N SER A 146 -14.60 -16.98 6.19
CA SER A 146 -15.00 -16.09 7.28
C SER A 146 -14.16 -14.81 7.30
N TYR A 147 -12.84 -14.92 7.08
CA TYR A 147 -11.94 -13.77 6.97
C TYR A 147 -12.32 -12.83 5.81
N PHE A 148 -12.60 -13.38 4.63
CA PHE A 148 -13.05 -12.58 3.48
C PHE A 148 -14.40 -11.93 3.68
N ARG A 149 -15.34 -12.56 4.41
CA ARG A 149 -16.65 -11.96 4.70
C ARG A 149 -16.51 -10.71 5.58
N VAL A 150 -15.70 -10.79 6.64
CA VAL A 150 -15.47 -9.65 7.55
C VAL A 150 -14.69 -8.52 6.87
N ASN A 151 -13.70 -8.86 6.04
CA ASN A 151 -12.92 -7.84 5.32
C ASN A 151 -13.63 -7.30 4.07
N GLY A 152 -14.63 -8.02 3.54
CA GLY A 152 -15.36 -7.66 2.33
C GLY A 152 -16.14 -6.37 2.47
N ASP A 153 -16.87 -6.20 3.58
CA ASP A 153 -17.67 -4.97 3.81
C ASP A 153 -16.78 -3.73 3.92
N VAL A 154 -15.66 -3.85 4.63
CA VAL A 154 -14.66 -2.78 4.75
C VAL A 154 -14.06 -2.46 3.38
N PHE A 155 -13.70 -3.49 2.60
CA PHE A 155 -13.15 -3.32 1.26
C PHE A 155 -14.14 -2.61 0.32
N VAL A 156 -15.40 -3.05 0.28
CA VAL A 156 -16.45 -2.45 -0.56
C VAL A 156 -16.67 -0.99 -0.16
N ARG A 157 -16.75 -0.69 1.13
CA ARG A 157 -16.87 0.69 1.62
C ARG A 157 -15.70 1.56 1.15
N THR A 158 -14.46 1.12 1.36
CA THR A 158 -13.26 1.88 0.97
C THR A 158 -13.17 2.03 -0.55
N PHE A 159 -13.53 0.99 -1.31
CA PHE A 159 -13.56 1.02 -2.76
C PHE A 159 -14.58 2.04 -3.30
N LEU A 160 -15.81 2.04 -2.76
CA LEU A 160 -16.85 3.00 -3.14
C LEU A 160 -16.43 4.44 -2.81
N LEU A 161 -15.88 4.69 -1.63
CA LEU A 161 -15.39 6.02 -1.26
C LEU A 161 -14.25 6.49 -2.19
N THR A 162 -13.31 5.60 -2.50
CA THR A 162 -12.20 5.90 -3.42
C THR A 162 -12.72 6.21 -4.82
N LEU A 163 -13.72 5.47 -5.31
CA LEU A 163 -14.37 5.74 -6.59
C LEU A 163 -15.05 7.11 -6.60
N VAL A 164 -15.81 7.45 -5.56
CA VAL A 164 -16.49 8.75 -5.46
C VAL A 164 -15.48 9.89 -5.49
N THR A 165 -14.41 9.81 -4.69
CA THR A 165 -13.36 10.84 -4.69
C THR A 165 -12.63 10.92 -6.03
N THR A 166 -12.31 9.78 -6.65
CA THR A 166 -11.64 9.74 -7.96
C THR A 166 -12.53 10.34 -9.05
N PHE A 167 -13.82 10.01 -9.05
CA PHE A 167 -14.78 10.56 -10.00
C PHE A 167 -14.95 12.08 -9.80
N PHE A 168 -14.98 12.54 -8.56
CA PHE A 168 -14.99 13.97 -8.24
C PHE A 168 -13.76 14.70 -8.80
N THR A 169 -12.56 14.12 -8.63
CA THR A 169 -11.32 14.67 -9.23
C THR A 169 -11.36 14.63 -10.76
N PHE A 170 -11.89 13.56 -11.36
CA PHE A 170 -12.02 13.42 -12.81
C PHE A 170 -12.99 14.44 -13.42
N VAL A 171 -14.12 14.70 -12.78
CA VAL A 171 -15.04 15.77 -13.19
C VAL A 171 -14.40 17.13 -13.01
N SER A 172 -13.69 17.34 -11.90
CA SER A 172 -12.99 18.60 -11.61
C SER A 172 -11.91 18.94 -12.64
N SER A 173 -11.22 17.94 -13.22
CA SER A 173 -10.20 18.18 -14.25
C SER A 173 -10.79 18.66 -15.57
N GLY A 174 -12.05 18.35 -15.85
CA GLY A 174 -12.78 18.85 -17.01
C GLY A 174 -13.27 20.30 -16.88
N MET A 175 -13.26 20.87 -15.66
CA MET A 175 -13.77 22.21 -15.37
C MET A 175 -12.70 23.32 -15.44
N GLY A 176 -11.44 22.97 -15.68
CA GLY A 176 -10.31 23.89 -15.81
C GLY A 176 -9.28 23.76 -14.67
N ASP A 177 -7.99 23.97 -15.00
CA ASP A 177 -6.86 23.68 -14.11
C ASP A 177 -6.92 24.43 -12.77
N MET A 178 -7.41 25.66 -12.76
CA MET A 178 -7.56 26.46 -11.54
C MET A 178 -8.61 25.88 -10.58
N ILE A 179 -9.75 25.40 -11.11
CA ILE A 179 -10.82 24.80 -10.31
C ILE A 179 -10.36 23.44 -9.78
N LEU A 180 -9.64 22.66 -10.59
CA LEU A 180 -9.02 21.41 -10.14
C LEU A 180 -8.06 21.64 -8.96
N ALA A 181 -7.19 22.64 -9.05
CA ALA A 181 -6.24 22.99 -7.99
C ALA A 181 -6.96 23.43 -6.70
N ALA A 182 -8.01 24.26 -6.81
CA ALA A 182 -8.81 24.70 -5.67
C ALA A 182 -9.55 23.53 -5.00
N ASN A 183 -10.19 22.65 -5.79
CA ASN A 183 -10.88 21.47 -5.27
C ASN A 183 -9.92 20.48 -4.59
N ALA A 184 -8.70 20.33 -5.10
CA ALA A 184 -7.67 19.50 -4.46
C ALA A 184 -7.30 20.04 -3.06
N LEU A 185 -7.15 21.36 -2.92
CA LEU A 185 -6.88 21.99 -1.62
C LEU A 185 -8.05 21.83 -0.65
N LEU A 186 -9.29 22.02 -1.10
CA LEU A 186 -10.49 21.84 -0.28
C LEU A 186 -10.61 20.39 0.24
N MET A 187 -10.34 19.40 -0.62
CA MET A 187 -10.33 18.00 -0.21
C MET A 187 -9.24 17.71 0.84
N GLN A 188 -8.07 18.35 0.72
CA GLN A 188 -6.99 18.23 1.70
C GLN A 188 -7.41 18.82 3.06
N PHE A 189 -8.07 19.98 3.07
CA PHE A 189 -8.59 20.59 4.29
C PHE A 189 -9.71 19.76 4.90
N PHE A 190 -10.67 19.28 4.10
CA PHE A 190 -11.74 18.40 4.58
C PHE A 190 -11.18 17.16 5.28
N MET A 191 -10.20 16.50 4.65
CA MET A 191 -9.56 15.32 5.23
C MET A 191 -8.83 15.67 6.54
N LEU A 192 -8.13 16.81 6.60
CA LEU A 192 -7.46 17.26 7.81
C LEU A 192 -8.46 17.48 8.96
N PHE A 193 -9.55 18.22 8.73
CA PHE A 193 -10.57 18.44 9.77
C PHE A 193 -11.30 17.17 10.19
N SER A 194 -11.51 16.22 9.27
CA SER A 194 -12.14 14.93 9.58
C SER A 194 -11.29 14.05 10.52
N TYR A 195 -9.99 14.30 10.65
CA TYR A 195 -9.15 13.58 11.62
C TYR A 195 -9.06 14.27 12.98
N PHE A 196 -9.46 15.55 13.08
CA PHE A 196 -9.49 16.31 14.34
C PHE A 196 -10.83 16.22 15.08
N MET A 197 -11.93 15.91 14.39
CA MET A 197 -13.23 15.59 15.00
C MET A 197 -13.36 14.11 15.32
#